data_AF-A0A842TCX6-F1
#
_entry.id   AF-A0A842TCX6-F1
#
_cell.length_a   1.000
_cell.length_b   1.000
_cell.length_c   1.000
_cell.angle_alpha   90.00
_cell.angle_beta   90.00
_cell.angle_gamma   90.00
#
_symmetry.space_group_name_H-M   'P 1'
#
loop_
_entity.id
_entity.type
_entity.pdbx_description
1 polymer ?
#
loop_
_entity_poly.entity_id
_entity_poly.type
_entity_poly.pdbx_seq_one_letter_code
_entity_poly.pdbx_strand_id
1 'polypeptide(L)' 'MEIDIHGLHLWEAIDEILYFLEECRVKDIKEITIIHGFHHGRILKDYIQSDGFIREIKKAGFRLKRKMTKNQGETRFLIK' A
#
# COMPACT_ATOMS: atom_id res chain seq x y z
N MET A 1 -2.80 -10.13 -2.64
CA MET A 1 -2.83 -9.94 -1.18
C MET A 1 -3.71 -8.74 -0.87
N GLU A 2 -4.58 -8.81 0.12
CA GLU A 2 -5.31 -7.65 0.63
C GLU A 2 -4.81 -7.36 2.04
N ILE A 3 -4.48 -6.10 2.32
CA ILE A 3 -4.02 -5.67 3.64
C ILE A 3 -4.91 -4.52 4.10
N ASP A 4 -5.32 -4.60 5.35
CA ASP A 4 -6.18 -3.61 5.95
C ASP A 4 -5.41 -2.80 6.99
N ILE A 5 -5.20 -1.53 6.67
CA ILE A 5 -4.45 -0.58 7.50
C ILE A 5 -5.37 0.52 8.04
N HIS A 6 -6.70 0.36 7.93
CA HIS A 6 -7.61 1.35 8.47
C HIS A 6 -7.40 1.52 9.97
N GLY A 7 -7.44 2.77 10.45
CA GLY A 7 -7.28 3.07 11.87
C GLY A 7 -5.85 3.02 12.40
N LEU A 8 -4.88 2.54 11.61
CA LEU A 8 -3.47 2.60 11.99
C LEU A 8 -2.91 4.02 11.89
N HIS A 9 -1.91 4.31 12.71
CA HIS A 9 -1.07 5.48 12.49
C HIS A 9 -0.23 5.29 11.21
N LEU A 10 0.20 6.40 10.61
CA LEU A 10 0.93 6.37 9.35
C LEU A 10 2.21 5.51 9.41
N TRP A 11 2.96 5.58 10.51
CA TRP A 11 4.18 4.81 10.68
C TRP A 11 3.90 3.30 10.82
N GLU A 12 2.87 2.93 11.60
CA GLU A 12 2.41 1.53 11.74
C GLU A 12 1.97 0.96 10.38
N ALA A 13 1.20 1.76 9.62
CA ALA A 13 0.77 1.36 8.28
C ALA A 13 1.95 1.15 7.33
N ILE A 14 3.02 1.96 7.42
CA ILE A 14 4.22 1.78 6.61
C ILE A 14 4.92 0.47 6.95
N ASP A 15 5.11 0.19 8.24
CA ASP A 15 5.73 -1.05 8.71
C ASP A 15 4.94 -2.28 8.26
N GLU A 16 3.61 -2.24 8.39
CA GLU A 16 2.70 -3.31 7.97
C GLU A 16 2.76 -3.55 6.45
N ILE A 17 2.77 -2.47 5.66
CA ILE A 17 2.89 -2.55 4.19
C ILE A 17 4.23 -3.21 3.81
N LEU A 18 5.34 -2.81 4.44
CA LEU A 18 6.66 -3.37 4.14
C LEU A 18 6.73 -4.85 4.50
N TYR A 19 6.18 -5.24 5.65
CA TYR A 19 6.07 -6.63 6.06
C TYR A 19 5.32 -7.47 5.02
N PHE A 20 4.15 -7.02 4.56
CA PHE A 20 3.37 -7.77 3.58
C PHE A 20 3.95 -7.74 2.17
N LEU A 21 4.69 -6.70 1.79
CA LEU A 21 5.44 -6.68 0.54
C LEU A 21 6.54 -7.73 0.53
N GLU A 22 7.22 -7.91 1.66
CA GLU A 22 8.19 -9.00 1.85
C GLU A 22 7.52 -10.37 1.77
N GLU A 23 6.38 -10.53 2.44
CA GLU A 23 5.61 -11.77 2.34
C GLU A 23 5.18 -12.07 0.90
N CYS A 24 4.72 -11.04 0.16
CA CYS A 24 4.38 -11.18 -1.25
C CYS A 24 5.58 -11.61 -2.08
N ARG A 25 6.78 -11.09 -1.80
CA ARG A 25 8.02 -11.49 -2.47
C ARG A 25 8.35 -12.96 -2.24
N VAL A 26 8.27 -13.42 -0.99
CA VAL A 26 8.55 -14.83 -0.62
C VAL A 26 7.53 -15.79 -1.26
N LYS A 27 6.27 -15.38 -1.33
CA LYS A 27 5.16 -16.21 -1.87
C LYS A 27 4.91 -16.02 -3.37
N ASP A 28 5.75 -15.26 -4.06
CA ASP A 28 5.60 -14.89 -5.48
C ASP A 28 4.25 -14.24 -5.83
N ILE A 29 3.64 -13.52 -4.88
CA ILE A 29 2.40 -12.77 -5.09
C ILE A 29 2.72 -11.46 -5.82
N LYS A 30 2.11 -11.26 -6.99
CA LYS A 30 2.38 -10.08 -7.84
C LYS A 30 1.48 -8.89 -7.58
N GLU A 31 0.43 -9.03 -6.78
CA GLU A 31 -0.56 -7.97 -6.57
C GLU A 31 -0.89 -7.78 -5.09
N ILE A 32 -0.92 -6.51 -4.68
CA ILE A 32 -1.31 -6.09 -3.33
C ILE A 32 -2.39 -5.00 -3.41
N THR A 33 -3.43 -5.15 -2.61
CA THR A 33 -4.50 -4.18 -2.39
C THR A 33 -4.36 -3.65 -0.98
N ILE A 34 -4.21 -2.33 -0.84
CA ILE A 34 -4.09 -1.65 0.45
C ILE A 34 -5.43 -0.99 0.76
N ILE A 35 -6.12 -1.47 1.78
CA ILE A 35 -7.37 -0.91 2.28
C ILE A 35 -7.01 0.12 3.35
N HIS A 36 -7.20 1.40 3.03
CA HIS A 36 -6.83 2.52 3.90
C HIS A 36 -8.05 3.30 4.42
N GLY A 37 -9.25 2.89 4.01
CA GLY A 37 -10.50 3.59 4.31
C GLY A 37 -10.66 4.90 3.51
N PHE A 38 -11.83 5.52 3.64
CA PHE A 38 -12.18 6.77 2.92
C PHE A 38 -12.85 7.82 3.82
N HIS A 39 -13.68 7.40 4.78
CA HIS A 39 -14.61 8.30 5.46
C HIS A 39 -14.06 9.01 6.71
N HIS A 40 -13.12 8.41 7.45
CA HIS A 40 -12.69 8.91 8.77
C HIS A 40 -11.26 9.47 8.82
N GLY A 41 -10.61 9.63 7.67
CA GLY A 41 -9.27 10.22 7.57
C GLY A 41 -8.73 10.13 6.16
N ARG A 42 -8.01 11.16 5.72
CA ARG A 42 -7.39 11.21 4.38
C ARG A 42 -5.88 10.95 4.39
N ILE A 43 -5.23 10.98 5.56
CA ILE A 43 -3.77 10.90 5.68
C ILE A 43 -3.22 9.64 5.01
N LEU A 44 -3.73 8.46 5.37
CA LEU A 44 -3.27 7.19 4.78
C LEU A 44 -3.56 7.15 3.28
N LYS A 45 -4.78 7.50 2.87
CA LYS A 45 -5.14 7.57 1.45
C LYS A 45 -4.18 8.46 0.67
N ASP A 46 -4.02 9.71 1.09
CA ASP A 46 -3.23 10.73 0.39
C ASP A 46 -1.76 10.30 0.34
N TYR A 47 -1.25 9.72 1.43
CA TYR A 47 0.10 9.17 1.49
C TYR A 47 0.29 8.01 0.50
N ILE A 48 -0.54 6.96 0.57
CA ILE A 48 -0.45 5.79 -0.34
C ILE A 48 -0.66 6.22 -1.81
N GLN A 49 -1.45 7.27 -2.03
CA GLN A 49 -1.71 7.82 -3.35
C GLN A 49 -0.63 8.83 -3.82
N SER A 50 0.34 9.18 -2.99
CA SER A 50 1.42 10.11 -3.33
C SER A 50 2.58 9.45 -4.10
N ASP A 51 3.34 10.28 -4.81
CA ASP A 51 4.64 9.86 -5.39
C ASP A 51 5.71 9.65 -4.31
N GLY A 52 5.54 10.27 -3.13
CA GLY A 52 6.41 10.08 -1.97
C GLY A 52 6.45 8.62 -1.54
N PHE A 53 5.27 8.02 -1.36
CA PHE A 53 5.12 6.60 -1.05
C PHE A 53 5.83 5.70 -2.09
N ILE A 54 5.60 5.93 -3.38
CA ILE A 54 6.26 5.13 -4.44
C ILE A 54 7.79 5.24 -4.37
N ARG A 55 8.31 6.43 -4.09
CA ARG A 55 9.76 6.65 -3.94
C ARG A 55 10.32 5.94 -2.71
N GLU A 56 9.62 5.98 -1.59
CA GLU A 56 10.05 5.33 -0.34
C GLU A 56 10.04 3.81 -0.45
N ILE A 57 8.95 3.24 -0.98
CA ILE A 57 8.86 1.80 -1.23
C ILE A 57 9.93 1.33 -2.23
N LYS A 58 10.24 2.15 -3.24
CA LYS A 58 11.35 1.88 -4.17
C LYS A 58 12.72 1.86 -3.47
N LYS A 59 12.96 2.74 -2.48
CA LYS A 59 14.19 2.72 -1.68
C LYS A 59 14.26 1.47 -0.78
N ALA A 60 13.11 0.98 -0.31
CA ALA A 60 13.01 -0.28 0.42
C ALA A 60 13.18 -1.54 -0.47
N GLY A 61 13.36 -1.37 -1.79
CA GLY A 61 13.65 -2.46 -2.72
C GLY A 61 12.45 -2.97 -3.52
N PHE A 62 11.27 -2.39 -3.37
CA PHE A 62 10.05 -2.84 -4.06
C PHE A 62 9.63 -1.87 -5.17
N ARG A 63 9.27 -2.40 -6.34
CA ARG A 63 8.80 -1.59 -7.47
C ARG A 63 7.30 -1.76 -7.64
N LEU A 64 6.54 -0.73 -7.30
CA LEU A 64 5.08 -0.75 -7.41
C LEU A 64 4.60 0.02 -8.65
N LYS A 65 3.56 -0.50 -9.31
CA LYS A 65 2.77 0.22 -10.31
C LYS A 65 1.32 0.27 -9.86
N ARG A 66 0.79 1.48 -9.64
CA ARG A 66 -0.62 1.66 -9.27
C ARG A 66 -1.53 1.17 -10.39
N LYS A 67 -2.60 0.48 -10.01
CA LYS A 67 -3.74 0.13 -10.88
C LYS A 67 -4.92 1.05 -10.56
N MET A 68 -5.71 1.38 -11.58
CA MET A 68 -6.96 2.11 -11.36
C MET A 68 -7.97 1.20 -10.66
N THR A 69 -8.64 1.74 -9.65
CA THR A 69 -9.77 1.10 -8.95
C THR A 69 -10.93 2.09 -8.87
N LYS A 70 -12.16 1.57 -8.85
CA LYS A 70 -13.38 2.37 -8.61
C LYS A 70 -13.65 2.60 -7.12
N ASN A 71 -13.07 1.77 -6.25
CA ASN A 71 -13.25 1.87 -4.81
C ASN A 71 -12.28 2.91 -4.23
N GLN A 72 -12.81 3.95 -3.58
CA GLN A 72 -12.01 5.05 -3.04
C GLN A 72 -11.36 4.75 -1.69
N GLY A 73 -11.75 3.65 -1.04
CA GLY A 73 -11.19 3.19 0.24
C GLY A 73 -9.99 2.26 0.10
N GLU A 74 -9.58 1.93 -1.13
CA GLU A 74 -8.46 1.05 -1.40
C GLU A 74 -7.54 1.61 -2.49
N THR A 75 -6.29 1.15 -2.51
CA THR A 75 -5.38 1.37 -3.63
C THR A 75 -4.70 0.06 -4.01
N ARG A 76 -4.73 -0.29 -5.30
CA ARG A 76 -4.14 -1.53 -5.84
C ARG A 76 -2.80 -1.27 -6.49
N PHE A 77 -1.83 -2.15 -6.24
CA PHE A 77 -0.51 -2.12 -6.85
C PHE A 77 -0.13 -3.47 -7.46
N LEU A 78 0.48 -3.40 -8.64
CA LEU A 78 1.27 -4.49 -9.21
C LEU A 78 2.71 -4.38 -8.69
N ILE A 79 3.22 -5.45 -8.11
CA ILE A 79 4.61 -5.62 -7.66
C ILE A 79 5.42 -6.14 -8.84
N LYS A 80 6.52 -5.45 -9.18
CA LYS A 80 7.42 -5.80 -10.28
C LYS A 80 8.69 -6.46 -9.79
#